data_AF-A0A969M9N2-F1
#
_entry.id   AF-A0A969M9N2-F1
#
_cell.length_a   1.000
_cell.length_b   1.000
_cell.length_c   1.000
_cell.angle_alpha   90.00
_cell.angle_beta   90.00
_cell.angle_gamma   90.00
#
_symmetry.space_group_name_H-M   'P 1'
#
loop_
_entity.id
_entity.type
_entity.pdbx_description
1 polymer ?
#
loop_
_entity_poly.entity_id
_entity_poly.type
_entity_poly.pdbx_seq_one_letter_code
_entity_poly.pdbx_strand_id
1 'polypeptide(L)'
;MGIKANPDASEALRLASCCQHVKRWAFPRGEYPEGRVGYLKWRKNLSKKHAGLAAEVFERAGISEEIRAQARAINVKEGLKTNPDSQTIEDALSLSFLEHDFAAKHEDEKVVDIVQTTWRKMSERGHELALQLPLSGRAHVLVGRALSGD
;
A
#
# COMPACT_ATOMS: atom_id res chain seq x y z
N MET A 1 17.17 7.52 1.96
CA MET A 1 17.55 6.15 1.55
C MET A 1 16.38 5.26 1.92
N GLY A 2 15.59 4.80 0.94
CA GLY A 2 14.30 4.16 1.21
C GLY A 2 14.46 2.83 1.95
N ILE A 3 13.59 2.58 2.94
CA ILE A 3 13.55 1.32 3.69
C ILE A 3 13.19 0.19 2.71
N LYS A 4 14.05 -0.82 2.61
CA LYS A 4 13.72 -2.06 1.90
C LYS A 4 12.93 -2.97 2.84
N ALA A 5 11.65 -3.18 2.54
CA ALA A 5 10.78 -4.02 3.35
C ALA A 5 11.20 -5.50 3.37
N ASN A 6 11.71 -6.02 2.24
CA ASN A 6 12.26 -7.37 2.13
C ASN A 6 13.41 -7.39 1.11
N PRO A 7 14.66 -7.67 1.51
CA PRO A 7 15.80 -7.79 0.59
C PRO A 7 15.74 -9.05 -0.29
N ASP A 8 15.05 -10.10 0.17
CA ASP A 8 14.94 -11.41 -0.48
C ASP A 8 13.58 -11.58 -1.16
N ALA A 9 13.04 -10.49 -1.69
CA ALA A 9 11.73 -10.46 -2.33
C ALA A 9 11.65 -11.43 -3.52
N SER A 10 10.56 -12.21 -3.57
CA SER A 10 10.25 -13.10 -4.70
C SER A 10 10.20 -12.33 -6.02
N GLU A 11 10.40 -13.01 -7.14
CA GLU A 11 10.27 -12.39 -8.46
C GLU A 11 8.88 -11.76 -8.65
N ALA A 12 7.83 -12.48 -8.24
CA ALA A 12 6.46 -12.00 -8.26
C ALA A 12 6.27 -10.72 -7.44
N LEU A 13 6.85 -10.63 -6.24
CA LEU A 13 6.79 -9.44 -5.39
C LEU A 13 7.54 -8.26 -6.03
N ARG A 14 8.71 -8.50 -6.62
CA ARG A 14 9.47 -7.44 -7.33
C ARG A 14 8.65 -6.89 -8.50
N LEU A 15 8.06 -7.76 -9.32
CA LEU A 15 7.19 -7.38 -10.44
C LEU A 15 5.95 -6.61 -9.95
N ALA A 16 5.26 -7.13 -8.92
CA ALA A 16 4.08 -6.49 -8.35
C ALA A 16 4.39 -5.09 -7.82
N SER A 17 5.54 -4.90 -7.17
CA SER A 17 5.97 -3.60 -6.64
C SER A 17 6.10 -2.53 -7.74
N CYS A 18 6.59 -2.89 -8.92
CA CYS A 18 6.72 -1.99 -10.06
C CYS A 18 5.36 -1.53 -10.62
N CYS A 19 4.31 -2.32 -10.41
CA CYS A 19 3.01 -2.10 -11.05
C CYS A 19 1.90 -1.66 -10.09
N GLN A 20 2.18 -1.47 -8.80
CA GLN A 20 1.16 -1.19 -7.79
C GLN A 20 0.32 0.08 -8.07
N HIS A 21 0.87 1.03 -8.82
CA HIS A 21 0.23 2.28 -9.22
C HIS A 21 0.31 2.56 -10.74
N VAL A 22 0.50 1.52 -11.56
CA VAL A 22 0.66 1.65 -13.01
C VAL A 22 -0.54 2.34 -13.66
N LYS A 23 -0.31 3.39 -14.46
CA LYS A 23 -1.36 4.17 -15.14
C LYS A 23 -2.50 4.65 -14.23
N ARG A 24 -2.23 4.90 -12.94
CA ARG A 24 -3.23 5.39 -11.98
C ARG A 24 -4.00 6.64 -12.48
N TRP A 25 -3.31 7.55 -13.16
CA TRP A 25 -3.88 8.79 -13.69
C TRP A 25 -5.01 8.57 -14.71
N ALA A 26 -5.06 7.41 -15.37
CA ALA A 26 -6.08 7.09 -16.35
C ALA A 26 -7.43 6.66 -15.72
N PHE A 27 -7.49 6.54 -14.39
CA PHE A 27 -8.67 6.07 -13.66
C PHE A 27 -9.01 7.04 -12.51
N PRO A 28 -9.53 8.23 -12.83
CA PRO A 28 -9.71 9.30 -11.86
C PRO A 28 -10.75 8.96 -10.79
N ARG A 29 -10.54 9.49 -9.58
CA ARG A 29 -11.47 9.34 -8.44
C ARG A 29 -12.86 9.95 -8.74
N GLY A 30 -12.92 10.98 -9.60
CA GLY A 30 -14.15 11.73 -9.91
C GLY A 30 -15.25 10.90 -10.59
N GLU A 31 -14.91 9.75 -11.19
CA GLU A 31 -15.88 8.85 -11.82
C GLU A 31 -16.70 8.02 -10.81
N TYR A 32 -16.44 8.16 -9.52
CA TYR A 32 -17.09 7.39 -8.45
C TYR A 32 -17.86 8.33 -7.52
N PRO A 33 -18.99 7.90 -6.91
CA PRO A 33 -19.73 8.71 -5.95
C PRO A 33 -18.85 9.27 -4.84
N GLU A 34 -19.19 10.42 -4.28
CA GLU A 34 -18.47 11.01 -3.16
C GLU A 34 -18.56 10.14 -1.88
N GLY A 35 -17.75 10.50 -0.89
CA GLY A 35 -17.72 9.82 0.40
C GLY A 35 -16.92 8.51 0.41
N ARG A 36 -16.94 7.86 1.59
CA ARG A 36 -16.10 6.71 1.93
C ARG A 36 -16.39 5.49 1.06
N VAL A 37 -17.67 5.18 0.84
CA VAL A 37 -18.08 4.00 0.08
C VAL A 37 -17.59 4.09 -1.37
N GLY A 38 -17.79 5.23 -2.03
CA GLY A 38 -17.31 5.46 -3.39
C GLY A 38 -15.78 5.42 -3.48
N TYR A 39 -15.06 5.99 -2.51
CA TYR A 39 -13.60 5.90 -2.43
C TYR A 39 -13.08 4.46 -2.31
N LEU A 40 -13.70 3.65 -1.43
CA LEU A 40 -13.30 2.25 -1.25
C LEU A 40 -13.59 1.43 -2.51
N LYS A 41 -14.73 1.65 -3.17
CA LYS A 41 -15.07 1.01 -4.44
C LYS A 41 -14.06 1.37 -5.53
N TRP A 42 -13.74 2.66 -5.66
CA TRP A 42 -12.72 3.13 -6.59
C TRP A 42 -11.38 2.46 -6.34
N ARG A 43 -10.88 2.47 -5.09
CA ARG A 43 -9.61 1.84 -4.73
C ARG A 43 -9.56 0.34 -5.06
N LYS A 44 -10.64 -0.39 -4.80
CA LYS A 44 -10.74 -1.83 -5.11
C LYS A 44 -10.74 -2.11 -6.61
N ASN A 45 -11.42 -1.28 -7.39
CA ASN A 45 -11.42 -1.41 -8.85
C ASN A 45 -10.07 -1.01 -9.44
N LEU A 46 -9.42 0.00 -8.86
CA LEU A 46 -8.14 0.51 -9.30
C LEU A 46 -7.03 -0.54 -9.15
N SER A 47 -6.97 -1.27 -8.03
CA SER A 47 -5.99 -2.37 -7.87
C SER A 47 -6.19 -3.48 -8.91
N LYS A 48 -7.45 -3.84 -9.21
CA LYS A 48 -7.76 -4.83 -10.27
C LYS A 48 -7.32 -4.36 -11.65
N LYS A 49 -7.54 -3.07 -11.97
CA LYS A 49 -7.10 -2.48 -13.25
C LYS A 49 -5.57 -2.48 -13.37
N HIS A 50 -4.86 -2.08 -12.31
CA HIS A 50 -3.39 -2.12 -12.30
C HIS A 50 -2.87 -3.55 -12.50
N ALA A 51 -3.45 -4.52 -11.81
CA ALA A 51 -3.06 -5.93 -11.93
C ALA A 51 -3.34 -6.49 -13.33
N GLY A 52 -4.46 -6.11 -13.96
CA GLY A 52 -4.77 -6.50 -15.34
C GLY A 52 -3.78 -5.90 -16.35
N LEU A 53 -3.49 -4.61 -16.25
CA LEU A 53 -2.50 -3.94 -17.10
C LEU A 53 -1.09 -4.54 -16.93
N ALA A 54 -0.72 -4.90 -15.70
CA ALA A 54 0.55 -5.56 -15.42
C ALA A 54 0.60 -6.96 -16.07
N ALA A 55 -0.47 -7.74 -15.95
CA ALA A 55 -0.55 -9.07 -16.54
C ALA A 55 -0.39 -9.05 -18.08
N GLU A 56 -0.99 -8.09 -18.77
CA GLU A 56 -0.80 -7.89 -20.22
C GLU A 56 0.66 -7.59 -20.60
N VAL A 57 1.35 -6.79 -19.78
CA VAL A 57 2.77 -6.47 -20.01
C VAL A 57 3.65 -7.69 -19.75
N PHE A 58 3.41 -8.39 -18.64
CA PHE A 58 4.16 -9.58 -18.27
C PHE A 58 3.97 -10.72 -19.29
N GLU A 59 2.77 -10.87 -19.86
CA GLU A 59 2.50 -11.80 -20.96
C GLU A 59 3.42 -11.56 -22.14
N ARG A 60 3.45 -10.33 -22.63
CA ARG A 60 4.25 -9.92 -23.80
C ARG A 60 5.75 -10.05 -23.54
N ALA A 61 6.15 -9.94 -22.27
CA ALA A 61 7.52 -10.12 -21.83
C ALA A 61 7.90 -11.61 -21.62
N GLY A 62 6.97 -12.55 -21.80
CA GLY A 62 7.24 -13.98 -21.65
C GLY A 62 7.34 -14.47 -20.20
N ILE A 63 6.81 -13.72 -19.23
CA ILE A 63 6.76 -14.14 -17.83
C ILE A 63 5.75 -15.28 -17.68
N SER A 64 6.13 -16.31 -16.92
CA SER A 64 5.30 -17.52 -16.73
C SER A 64 3.95 -17.21 -16.07
N GLU A 65 2.94 -18.02 -16.37
CA GLU A 65 1.60 -17.88 -15.78
C GLU A 65 1.63 -17.95 -14.25
N GLU A 66 2.42 -18.84 -13.68
CA GLU A 66 2.62 -18.99 -12.23
C GLU A 66 3.05 -17.65 -11.59
N ILE A 67 4.09 -17.01 -12.13
CA ILE A 67 4.62 -15.75 -11.60
C ILE A 67 3.61 -14.61 -11.83
N ARG A 68 2.94 -14.57 -12.99
CA ARG A 68 1.90 -13.57 -13.28
C ARG A 68 0.73 -13.68 -12.30
N ALA A 69 0.27 -14.89 -12.00
CA ALA A 69 -0.81 -15.14 -11.07
C ALA A 69 -0.44 -14.70 -9.65
N GLN A 70 0.77 -15.03 -9.19
CA GLN A 70 1.30 -14.58 -7.90
C GLN A 70 1.41 -13.04 -7.83
N ALA A 71 2.00 -12.40 -8.85
CA ALA A 71 2.12 -10.94 -8.91
C ALA A 71 0.74 -10.25 -8.88
N ARG A 72 -0.24 -10.81 -9.61
CA ARG A 72 -1.63 -10.33 -9.58
C ARG A 72 -2.23 -10.42 -8.18
N ALA A 73 -2.07 -11.55 -7.49
CA ALA A 73 -2.56 -11.76 -6.13
C ALA A 73 -1.97 -10.72 -5.16
N ILE A 74 -0.66 -10.44 -5.28
CA ILE A 74 0.04 -9.41 -4.50
C ILE A 74 -0.50 -8.00 -4.81
N ASN A 75 -0.66 -7.65 -6.09
CA ASN A 75 -1.14 -6.31 -6.47
C ASN A 75 -2.54 -5.99 -5.93
N VAL A 76 -3.41 -7.01 -5.89
CA VAL A 76 -4.76 -6.88 -5.30
C VAL A 76 -4.81 -7.15 -3.80
N LYS A 77 -3.65 -7.48 -3.19
CA LYS A 77 -3.47 -7.77 -1.76
C LYS A 77 -4.32 -8.92 -1.27
N GLU A 78 -4.39 -9.96 -2.08
CA GLU A 78 -5.08 -11.21 -1.75
C GLU A 78 -4.34 -11.94 -0.62
N GLY A 79 -5.08 -12.46 0.34
CA GLY A 79 -4.50 -13.13 1.51
C GLY A 79 -3.70 -12.20 2.42
N LEU A 80 -4.10 -10.93 2.59
CA LEU A 80 -3.44 -10.06 3.57
C LEU A 80 -3.43 -10.75 4.96
N LYS A 81 -2.29 -10.69 5.66
CA LYS A 81 -1.96 -11.42 6.90
C LYS A 81 -1.68 -12.92 6.77
N THR A 82 -1.93 -13.55 5.63
CA THR A 82 -1.65 -14.98 5.42
C THR A 82 -0.68 -15.26 4.26
N ASN A 83 -0.62 -14.37 3.28
CA ASN A 83 0.34 -14.37 2.18
C ASN A 83 1.49 -13.41 2.53
N PRO A 84 2.73 -13.91 2.70
CA PRO A 84 3.89 -13.09 3.06
C PRO A 84 4.21 -11.97 2.07
N ASP A 85 4.06 -12.19 0.77
CA ASP A 85 4.36 -11.18 -0.25
C ASP A 85 3.28 -10.10 -0.30
N SER A 86 2.01 -10.48 -0.18
CA SER A 86 0.91 -9.52 -0.02
C SER A 86 1.05 -8.67 1.24
N GLN A 87 1.54 -9.27 2.33
CA GLN A 87 1.84 -8.54 3.56
C GLN A 87 3.01 -7.58 3.36
N THR A 88 4.10 -8.04 2.72
CA THR A 88 5.28 -7.23 2.45
C THR A 88 4.93 -6.00 1.61
N ILE A 89 4.07 -6.13 0.58
CA ILE A 89 3.67 -4.97 -0.22
C ILE A 89 2.75 -4.01 0.54
N GLU A 90 1.88 -4.51 1.45
CA GLU A 90 1.10 -3.63 2.34
C GLU A 90 2.01 -2.84 3.27
N ASP A 91 3.01 -3.49 3.87
CA ASP A 91 3.98 -2.86 4.76
C ASP A 91 4.77 -1.78 4.02
N ALA A 92 5.34 -2.10 2.85
CA ALA A 92 6.08 -1.16 2.02
C ALA A 92 5.26 0.07 1.62
N LEU A 93 3.99 -0.14 1.23
CA LEU A 93 3.08 0.97 0.89
C LEU A 93 2.71 1.81 2.11
N SER A 94 2.54 1.18 3.27
CA SER A 94 2.22 1.86 4.52
C SER A 94 3.40 2.70 5.01
N LEU A 95 4.62 2.18 4.91
CA LEU A 95 5.84 2.92 5.19
C LEU A 95 6.00 4.13 4.27
N SER A 96 5.83 3.93 2.96
CA SER A 96 5.87 5.04 1.99
C SER A 96 4.80 6.10 2.30
N PHE A 97 3.59 5.68 2.69
CA PHE A 97 2.53 6.59 3.10
C PHE A 97 2.89 7.39 4.37
N LEU A 98 3.43 6.73 5.40
CA LEU A 98 3.81 7.40 6.66
C LEU A 98 5.02 8.34 6.48
N GLU A 99 5.92 8.03 5.54
CA GLU A 99 7.07 8.87 5.22
C GLU A 99 6.67 10.17 4.47
N HIS A 100 5.52 10.20 3.79
CA HIS A 100 5.17 11.30 2.88
C HIS A 100 3.85 12.00 3.26
N ASP A 101 3.97 13.25 3.72
CA ASP A 101 2.95 14.30 3.86
C ASP A 101 1.46 13.87 4.05
N PHE A 102 1.23 12.84 4.85
CA PHE A 102 -0.11 12.31 5.08
C PHE A 102 -0.93 13.18 6.05
N ALA A 103 -0.24 14.00 6.85
CA ALA A 103 -0.84 14.83 7.88
C ALA A 103 -1.37 16.17 7.34
N ALA A 104 -0.73 16.80 6.35
CA ALA A 104 -1.04 18.18 5.98
C ALA A 104 -2.46 18.41 5.45
N LYS A 105 -3.11 17.37 4.89
CA LYS A 105 -4.40 17.51 4.19
C LYS A 105 -5.63 17.20 5.05
N HIS A 106 -5.43 16.84 6.31
CA HIS A 106 -6.49 16.35 7.18
C HIS A 106 -6.35 16.93 8.58
N GLU A 107 -7.47 17.11 9.29
CA GLU A 107 -7.50 17.46 10.71
C GLU A 107 -6.88 16.36 11.59
N ASP A 108 -6.42 16.72 12.78
CA ASP A 108 -5.66 15.84 13.68
C ASP A 108 -6.37 14.51 13.98
N GLU A 109 -7.65 14.56 14.34
CA GLU A 109 -8.47 13.36 14.62
C GLU A 109 -8.53 12.45 13.39
N LYS A 110 -8.66 13.06 12.21
CA LYS A 110 -8.71 12.32 10.96
C LYS A 110 -7.38 11.66 10.63
N VAL A 111 -6.27 12.34 10.91
CA VAL A 111 -4.94 11.79 10.74
C VAL A 111 -4.72 10.60 11.69
N VAL A 112 -5.08 10.75 12.97
CA VAL A 112 -5.00 9.67 13.98
C VAL A 112 -5.77 8.42 13.51
N ASP A 113 -7.02 8.59 13.06
CA ASP A 113 -7.84 7.52 12.49
C ASP A 113 -7.15 6.80 11.32
N ILE A 114 -6.50 7.57 10.44
CA ILE A 114 -5.80 7.05 9.27
C ILE A 114 -4.55 6.28 9.69
N VAL A 115 -3.77 6.79 10.64
CA VAL A 115 -2.58 6.09 11.18
C VAL A 115 -3.00 4.78 11.82
N GLN A 116 -4.00 4.78 12.71
CA GLN A 116 -4.49 3.56 13.36
C GLN A 116 -5.02 2.54 12.35
N THR A 117 -5.76 2.99 11.34
CA THR A 117 -6.26 2.10 10.28
C THR A 117 -5.13 1.53 9.44
N THR A 118 -4.07 2.31 9.20
CA THR A 118 -2.87 1.87 8.49
C THR A 118 -2.11 0.84 9.32
N TRP A 119 -1.88 1.13 10.60
CA TRP A 119 -1.18 0.27 11.55
C TRP A 119 -1.81 -1.13 11.65
N ARG A 120 -3.15 -1.23 11.74
CA ARG A 120 -3.87 -2.52 11.83
C ARG A 120 -3.68 -3.46 10.63
N LYS A 121 -3.24 -2.93 9.49
CA LYS A 121 -3.00 -3.70 8.25
C LYS A 121 -1.54 -4.15 8.11
N MET A 122 -0.63 -3.49 8.84
CA MET A 122 0.80 -3.78 8.80
C MET A 122 1.14 -5.01 9.65
N SER A 123 2.25 -5.67 9.31
CA SER A 123 2.85 -6.71 10.14
C SER A 123 3.63 -6.11 11.31
N GLU A 124 4.04 -6.96 12.26
CA GLU A 124 4.96 -6.58 13.34
C GLU A 124 6.27 -6.01 12.78
N ARG A 125 6.83 -6.64 11.74
CA ARG A 125 8.01 -6.12 11.05
C ARG A 125 7.75 -4.76 10.41
N GLY A 126 6.57 -4.56 9.82
CA GLY A 126 6.13 -3.28 9.29
C GLY A 126 6.11 -2.21 10.39
N HIS A 127 5.60 -2.53 11.58
CA HIS A 127 5.59 -1.64 12.74
C HIS A 127 7.01 -1.26 13.18
N GLU A 128 7.90 -2.23 13.33
CA GLU A 128 9.31 -1.99 13.67
C GLU A 128 10.00 -1.01 12.71
N LEU A 129 9.75 -1.17 11.41
CA LEU A 129 10.28 -0.28 10.38
C LEU A 129 9.63 1.11 10.43
N ALA A 130 8.33 1.19 10.71
CA ALA A 130 7.61 2.46 10.78
C ALA A 130 8.08 3.32 11.97
N LEU A 131 8.43 2.70 13.10
CA LEU A 131 8.99 3.38 14.26
C LEU A 131 10.38 3.98 14.02
N GLN A 132 11.09 3.51 12.97
CA GLN A 132 12.40 4.04 12.58
C GLN A 132 12.31 5.17 11.57
N LEU A 133 11.10 5.51 11.09
CA LEU A 133 10.92 6.62 10.15
C LEU A 133 11.31 7.95 10.80
N PRO A 134 12.04 8.82 10.10
CA PRO A 134 12.44 10.13 10.61
C PRO A 134 11.27 11.13 10.57
N LEU A 135 10.18 10.81 11.25
CA LEU A 135 9.01 11.67 11.36
C LEU A 135 9.36 12.90 12.21
N SER A 136 8.89 14.07 11.78
CA SER A 136 9.11 15.32 12.50
C SER A 136 7.83 16.16 12.56
N GLY A 137 7.83 17.15 13.46
CA GLY A 137 6.73 18.10 13.62
C GLY A 137 5.38 17.42 13.90
N ARG A 138 4.33 17.91 13.23
CA ARG A 138 2.94 17.45 13.41
C ARG A 138 2.76 15.95 13.13
N ALA A 139 3.45 15.40 12.14
CA ALA A 139 3.33 13.98 11.81
C ALA A 139 3.85 13.08 12.95
N HIS A 140 4.96 13.46 13.59
CA HIS A 140 5.51 12.71 14.72
C HIS A 140 4.55 12.69 15.91
N VAL A 141 3.99 13.85 16.27
CA VAL A 141 3.02 13.98 17.38
C VAL A 141 1.78 13.12 17.14
N LEU A 142 1.22 13.17 15.93
CA LEU A 142 -0.02 12.45 15.61
C LEU A 142 0.19 10.94 15.49
N VAL A 143 1.36 10.48 15.04
CA VAL A 143 1.70 9.05 15.11
C VAL A 143 1.83 8.61 16.56
N GLY A 144 2.50 9.38 17.42
CA GLY A 144 2.55 9.10 18.86
C GLY A 144 1.16 8.95 19.47
N ARG A 145 0.30 9.95 19.29
CA ARG A 145 -1.11 9.92 19.75
C ARG A 145 -1.86 8.69 19.25
N ALA A 146 -1.71 8.35 17.96
CA ALA A 146 -2.38 7.20 17.37
C ALA A 146 -1.98 5.85 17.98
N LEU A 147 -0.74 5.73 18.46
CA LEU A 147 -0.19 4.49 19.02
C LEU A 147 -0.35 4.38 20.54
N SER A 148 -0.58 5.49 21.25
CA SER A 148 -0.77 5.52 22.71
C SER A 148 -2.14 5.01 23.18
N GLY A 149 -3.13 4.90 22.28
CA GLY A 149 -4.45 4.36 22.61
C GLY A 149 -5.40 5.31 23.33
N ASP A 150 -5.08 6.61 23.35
CA ASP A 150 -5.94 7.70 23.87
C ASP A 150 -7.00 8.16 22.85
#